data_AF-A0A7S2VF44-F1
#
_entry.id   AF-A0A7S2VF44-F1
#
_cell.length_a   1.000
_cell.length_b   1.000
_cell.length_c   1.000
_cell.angle_alpha   90.00
_cell.angle_beta   90.00
_cell.angle_gamma   90.00
#
_symmetry.space_group_name_H-M   'P 1'
#
loop_
_entity.id
_entity.type
_entity.pdbx_description
1 polymer ?
#
loop_
_entity_poly.entity_id
_entity_poly.type
_entity_poly.pdbx_seq_one_letter_code
_entity_poly.pdbx_strand_id
1 'polypeptide(L)'
;QNTSVYVWNLAPEVSWQDLKDHMRKAGNVDSATILTNSHGESVGCGVVVYQRPQEAARAIRELQNSDLKGRPMFAREDREAGRGGPGRGFGGRGRGRGRGGRGGFQGRGRGVGAGGDGTQLYIGNLAFETTWKELKDHFRQCGDVRRAEVATGPGGQSKGFGTIQFFNKEDADAAIESLNGSELQGRTLEVRADQKHRN
;
A
#
# COMPACT_ATOMS: atom_id res chain seq x y z
N GLN A 1 -23.16 -4.22 -10.15
CA GLN A 1 -22.12 -5.00 -9.45
C GLN A 1 -20.98 -5.19 -10.42
N ASN A 2 -19.74 -4.96 -10.02
CA ASN A 2 -18.64 -5.00 -10.95
C ASN A 2 -18.18 -6.44 -11.17
N THR A 3 -18.01 -6.81 -12.43
CA THR A 3 -17.41 -8.08 -12.86
C THR A 3 -15.89 -7.99 -12.92
N SER A 4 -15.34 -6.79 -12.77
CA SER A 4 -13.92 -6.51 -12.84
C SER A 4 -13.28 -6.51 -11.45
N VAL A 5 -12.14 -7.17 -11.34
CA VAL A 5 -11.33 -7.31 -10.14
C VAL A 5 -9.94 -6.77 -10.41
N TYR A 6 -9.51 -5.81 -9.61
CA TYR A 6 -8.15 -5.28 -9.65
C TYR A 6 -7.27 -6.08 -8.70
N VAL A 7 -6.15 -6.59 -9.21
CA VAL A 7 -5.19 -7.42 -8.48
C VAL A 7 -3.86 -6.68 -8.35
N TRP A 8 -3.23 -6.70 -7.17
CA TRP A 8 -1.92 -6.11 -6.92
C TRP A 8 -1.03 -6.97 -6.03
N ASN A 9 0.24 -6.57 -5.93
CA ASN A 9 1.32 -7.32 -5.26
C ASN A 9 1.73 -8.62 -5.99
N LEU A 10 1.48 -8.69 -7.29
CA LEU A 10 1.93 -9.81 -8.13
C LEU A 10 3.46 -9.81 -8.26
N ALA A 11 4.06 -11.00 -8.36
CA ALA A 11 5.47 -11.11 -8.70
C ALA A 11 5.72 -10.55 -10.12
N PRO A 12 6.87 -9.90 -10.39
CA PRO A 12 7.16 -9.30 -11.69
C PRO A 12 7.18 -10.34 -12.83
N GLU A 13 7.44 -11.60 -12.48
CA GLU A 13 7.45 -12.77 -13.36
C GLU A 13 6.06 -13.43 -13.55
N VAL A 14 5.02 -12.95 -12.88
CA VAL A 14 3.64 -13.41 -13.09
C VAL A 14 3.14 -12.88 -14.44
N SER A 15 2.74 -13.80 -15.31
CA SER A 15 2.11 -13.46 -16.58
C SER A 15 0.59 -13.34 -16.45
N TRP A 16 -0.06 -12.76 -17.46
CA TRP A 16 -1.52 -12.68 -17.51
C TRP A 16 -2.17 -14.08 -17.52
N GLN A 17 -1.48 -15.08 -18.08
CA GLN A 17 -1.93 -16.46 -18.11
C GLN A 17 -1.89 -17.09 -16.71
N ASP A 18 -0.79 -16.91 -15.97
CA ASP A 18 -0.66 -17.38 -14.58
C ASP A 18 -1.76 -16.77 -13.69
N LEU A 19 -2.01 -15.46 -13.86
CA LEU A 19 -3.07 -14.76 -13.15
C LEU A 19 -4.45 -15.31 -13.53
N LYS A 20 -4.71 -15.53 -14.82
CA LYS A 20 -5.98 -16.07 -15.32
C LYS A 20 -6.25 -17.47 -14.76
N ASP A 21 -5.26 -18.34 -14.82
CA ASP A 21 -5.38 -19.73 -14.37
C ASP A 21 -5.59 -19.81 -12.86
N HIS A 22 -4.94 -18.93 -12.09
CA HIS A 22 -5.17 -18.87 -10.66
C HIS A 22 -6.54 -18.30 -10.29
N MET A 23 -6.98 -17.25 -10.98
CA MET A 23 -8.27 -16.59 -10.76
C MET A 23 -9.46 -17.46 -11.21
N ARG A 24 -9.25 -18.39 -12.14
CA ARG A 24 -10.24 -19.40 -12.51
C ARG A 24 -10.71 -20.29 -11.37
N LYS A 25 -9.97 -20.37 -10.27
CA LYS A 25 -10.37 -21.10 -9.05
C LYS A 25 -11.64 -20.53 -8.40
N ALA A 26 -11.97 -19.25 -8.64
CA ALA A 26 -13.16 -18.60 -8.09
C ALA A 26 -14.35 -18.53 -9.05
N GLY A 27 -14.11 -18.64 -10.36
CA GLY A 27 -15.15 -18.53 -11.37
C GLY A 27 -14.61 -18.44 -12.79
N ASN A 28 -15.47 -18.16 -13.77
CA ASN A 28 -15.07 -18.11 -15.16
C ASN A 28 -14.51 -16.73 -15.52
N VAL A 29 -13.19 -16.69 -15.74
CA VAL A 29 -12.47 -15.48 -16.14
C VAL A 29 -12.60 -15.27 -17.64
N ASP A 30 -13.23 -14.16 -18.01
CA ASP A 30 -13.37 -13.71 -19.40
C ASP A 30 -12.02 -13.21 -19.93
N SER A 31 -11.42 -12.25 -19.22
CA SER A 31 -10.13 -11.63 -19.58
C SER A 31 -9.26 -11.37 -18.35
N ALA A 32 -7.94 -11.46 -18.53
CA ALA A 32 -6.96 -11.07 -17.52
C ALA A 32 -5.85 -10.29 -18.21
N THR A 33 -5.52 -9.11 -17.67
CA THR A 33 -4.53 -8.19 -18.23
C THR A 33 -3.54 -7.82 -17.14
N ILE A 34 -2.25 -7.97 -17.39
CA ILE A 34 -1.20 -7.45 -16.51
C ILE A 34 -0.90 -6.01 -16.92
N LEU A 35 -0.87 -5.12 -15.94
CA LEU A 35 -0.43 -3.75 -16.13
C LEU A 35 1.09 -3.74 -16.21
N THR A 36 1.63 -3.13 -17.25
CA THR A 36 3.06 -2.96 -17.46
C THR A 36 3.44 -1.49 -17.40
N ASN A 37 4.66 -1.18 -16.96
CA ASN A 37 5.20 0.16 -17.00
C ASN A 37 5.55 0.57 -18.45
N SER A 38 6.00 1.81 -18.63
CA SER A 38 6.44 2.34 -19.93
C SER A 38 7.65 1.60 -20.53
N HIS A 39 8.36 0.78 -19.74
CA HIS A 39 9.48 -0.06 -20.15
C HIS A 39 9.05 -1.51 -20.50
N GLY A 40 7.76 -1.83 -20.38
CA GLY A 40 7.22 -3.17 -20.67
C GLY A 40 7.34 -4.17 -19.52
N GLU A 41 7.77 -3.74 -18.34
CA GLU A 41 7.90 -4.60 -17.16
C GLU A 41 6.59 -4.64 -16.39
N SER A 42 6.25 -5.80 -15.81
CA SER A 42 5.08 -5.94 -14.94
C SER A 42 5.22 -5.02 -13.72
N VAL A 43 4.24 -4.14 -13.51
CA VAL A 43 4.19 -3.31 -12.29
C VAL A 43 3.67 -4.08 -11.08
N GLY A 44 3.46 -5.40 -11.22
CA GLY A 44 2.91 -6.24 -10.17
C GLY A 44 1.41 -6.01 -9.94
N CYS A 45 0.71 -5.47 -10.94
CA CYS A 45 -0.72 -5.21 -10.92
C CYS A 45 -1.39 -5.78 -12.16
N GLY A 46 -2.67 -6.13 -12.06
CA GLY A 46 -3.44 -6.63 -13.18
C GLY A 46 -4.95 -6.44 -12.97
N VAL A 47 -5.71 -6.56 -14.04
CA VAL A 47 -7.17 -6.48 -14.04
C VAL A 47 -7.71 -7.79 -14.56
N VAL A 48 -8.70 -8.33 -13.87
CA VAL A 48 -9.35 -9.61 -14.21
C VAL A 48 -10.84 -9.37 -14.33
N VAL A 49 -11.41 -9.73 -15.46
CA VAL A 49 -12.84 -9.60 -15.75
C VAL A 49 -13.48 -10.98 -15.68
N TYR A 50 -14.47 -11.13 -14.83
CA TYR A 50 -15.29 -12.33 -14.72
C TYR A 50 -16.54 -12.23 -15.59
N GLN A 51 -17.15 -13.38 -15.90
CA GLN A 51 -18.44 -13.38 -16.58
C GLN A 51 -19.59 -12.94 -15.66
N ARG A 52 -19.46 -13.21 -14.35
CA ARG A 52 -20.50 -12.93 -13.37
C ARG A 52 -19.99 -12.10 -12.20
N PRO A 53 -20.78 -11.14 -11.69
CA PRO A 53 -20.37 -10.30 -10.57
C PRO A 53 -20.22 -11.10 -9.26
N GLN A 54 -20.99 -12.19 -9.09
CA GLN A 54 -20.86 -13.08 -7.94
C GLN A 54 -19.48 -13.77 -7.91
N GLU A 55 -18.95 -14.12 -9.08
CA GLU A 55 -17.63 -14.76 -9.22
C GLU A 55 -16.51 -13.77 -8.88
N ALA A 56 -16.63 -12.53 -9.33
CA ALA A 56 -15.72 -11.45 -8.95
C ALA A 56 -15.69 -11.22 -7.43
N ALA A 57 -16.86 -11.12 -6.79
CA ALA A 57 -16.97 -10.95 -5.34
C ALA A 57 -16.39 -12.16 -4.57
N ARG A 58 -16.61 -13.37 -5.08
CA ARG A 58 -16.04 -14.59 -4.51
C ARG A 58 -14.52 -14.62 -4.63
N ALA A 59 -13.97 -14.25 -5.78
CA ALA A 59 -12.53 -14.15 -5.99
C ALA A 59 -11.87 -13.17 -5.03
N ILE A 60 -12.49 -12.01 -4.81
CA ILE A 60 -12.00 -11.03 -3.84
C ILE A 60 -12.01 -11.62 -2.43
N ARG A 61 -13.04 -12.37 -2.03
CA ARG A 61 -13.15 -12.91 -0.66
C ARG A 61 -12.25 -14.12 -0.41
N GLU A 62 -12.21 -15.05 -1.35
CA GLU A 62 -11.58 -16.38 -1.19
C GLU A 62 -10.19 -16.47 -1.81
N LEU A 63 -9.90 -15.73 -2.89
CA LEU A 63 -8.60 -15.78 -3.57
C LEU A 63 -7.68 -14.60 -3.23
N GLN A 64 -8.18 -13.55 -2.56
CA GLN A 64 -7.27 -12.57 -1.98
C GLN A 64 -6.35 -13.23 -0.94
N ASN A 65 -5.14 -12.73 -0.82
CA ASN A 65 -4.08 -13.25 0.04
C ASN A 65 -3.58 -14.66 -0.31
N SER A 66 -3.84 -15.14 -1.53
CA SER A 66 -3.29 -16.40 -2.01
C SER A 66 -1.88 -16.21 -2.58
N ASP A 67 -1.00 -17.19 -2.35
CA ASP A 67 0.36 -17.14 -2.88
C ASP A 67 0.39 -17.45 -4.38
N LEU A 68 0.92 -16.51 -5.15
CA LEU A 68 1.20 -16.65 -6.57
C LEU A 68 2.68 -16.40 -6.82
N LYS A 69 3.41 -17.44 -7.23
CA LYS A 69 4.88 -17.44 -7.39
C LYS A 69 5.62 -16.89 -6.16
N GLY A 70 5.21 -17.35 -4.97
CA GLY A 70 5.85 -16.99 -3.70
C GLY A 70 5.53 -15.59 -3.16
N ARG A 71 4.54 -14.90 -3.73
CA ARG A 71 4.04 -13.62 -3.21
C ARG A 71 2.52 -13.66 -3.05
N PRO A 72 1.96 -13.16 -1.93
CA PRO A 72 0.52 -13.09 -1.76
C PRO A 72 -0.08 -12.04 -2.69
N MET A 73 -1.11 -12.40 -3.45
CA MET A 73 -1.84 -11.45 -4.28
C MET A 73 -3.02 -10.85 -3.53
N PHE A 74 -3.29 -9.56 -3.75
CA PHE A 74 -4.45 -8.89 -3.18
C PHE A 74 -5.41 -8.53 -4.30
N ALA A 75 -6.71 -8.75 -4.08
CA ALA A 75 -7.76 -8.50 -5.05
C ALA A 75 -8.80 -7.54 -4.45
N ARG A 76 -9.31 -6.61 -5.26
CA ARG A 76 -10.40 -5.71 -4.88
C ARG A 76 -11.37 -5.54 -6.03
N GLU A 77 -12.60 -5.13 -5.71
CA GLU A 77 -13.56 -4.73 -6.73
C GLU A 77 -12.98 -3.53 -7.48
N ASP A 78 -12.88 -3.65 -8.80
CA ASP A 78 -12.35 -2.57 -9.63
C ASP A 78 -13.39 -1.45 -9.65
N ARG A 79 -13.26 -0.47 -8.76
CA ARG A 79 -14.18 0.66 -8.69
C ARG A 79 -13.81 1.66 -9.77
N GLU A 80 -14.41 1.46 -10.93
CA GLU A 80 -14.44 2.42 -12.04
C GLU A 80 -14.91 3.79 -11.55
N ALA A 81 -13.97 4.70 -11.29
CA ALA A 81 -14.23 6.13 -11.35
C ALA A 81 -14.16 6.53 -12.82
N GLY A 82 -15.33 6.71 -13.44
CA GLY A 82 -15.45 6.98 -14.87
C GLY A 82 -14.78 8.29 -15.34
N ARG A 83 -14.32 8.22 -16.60
CA ARG A 83 -13.86 9.27 -17.55
C ARG A 83 -12.42 9.78 -17.36
N GLY A 84 -11.56 9.84 -18.39
CA GLY A 84 -11.82 9.85 -19.84
C GLY A 84 -10.77 9.11 -20.69
N GLY A 85 -11.25 8.56 -21.81
CA GLY A 85 -10.41 8.03 -22.90
C GLY A 85 -9.68 9.13 -23.68
N PRO A 86 -9.32 8.90 -24.95
CA PRO A 86 -10.37 8.69 -25.95
C PRO A 86 -10.01 7.71 -27.07
N GLY A 87 -11.03 7.22 -27.77
CA GLY A 87 -10.85 6.95 -29.18
C GLY A 87 -10.43 8.24 -29.90
N ARG A 88 -9.19 8.28 -30.38
CA ARG A 88 -8.84 8.92 -31.64
C ARG A 88 -7.96 7.95 -32.39
N GLY A 89 -8.41 7.59 -33.60
CA GLY A 89 -7.57 6.93 -34.58
C GLY A 89 -6.39 7.81 -35.01
N PHE A 90 -5.74 7.33 -36.07
CA PHE A 90 -4.55 7.88 -36.73
C PHE A 90 -3.26 7.55 -35.95
N GLY A 91 -2.43 6.58 -36.37
CA GLY A 91 -1.81 6.54 -37.68
C GLY A 91 -0.69 7.57 -37.76
N GLY A 92 0.57 7.12 -37.81
CA GLY A 92 1.67 7.88 -38.42
C GLY A 92 2.80 8.37 -37.51
N ARG A 93 3.99 7.80 -37.77
CA ARG A 93 5.32 8.43 -37.93
C ARG A 93 5.77 9.54 -36.98
N GLY A 94 6.92 9.29 -36.34
CA GLY A 94 7.61 10.25 -35.48
C GLY A 94 8.44 11.35 -36.16
N ARG A 95 9.07 12.15 -35.27
CA ARG A 95 10.13 13.18 -35.36
C ARG A 95 9.75 14.25 -34.31
N GLY A 96 10.59 14.85 -33.47
CA GLY A 96 12.03 14.78 -33.23
C GLY A 96 12.43 15.78 -32.11
N ARG A 97 13.61 15.52 -31.50
CA ARG A 97 14.70 16.43 -31.08
C ARG A 97 14.49 17.61 -30.08
N GLY A 98 15.31 17.61 -29.02
CA GLY A 98 15.87 18.79 -28.28
C GLY A 98 15.79 18.63 -26.75
N ARG A 99 16.85 18.31 -25.98
CA ARG A 99 18.13 18.98 -25.58
C ARG A 99 18.00 20.03 -24.45
N GLY A 100 18.56 19.69 -23.27
CA GLY A 100 19.04 20.58 -22.17
C GLY A 100 17.99 21.01 -21.15
N GLY A 101 18.21 21.13 -19.83
CA GLY A 101 19.37 21.00 -18.95
C GLY A 101 19.10 21.73 -17.61
N ARG A 102 19.56 21.17 -16.48
CA ARG A 102 19.90 21.79 -15.17
C ARG A 102 18.81 22.49 -14.30
N GLY A 103 18.56 21.89 -13.13
CA GLY A 103 19.00 22.47 -11.84
C GLY A 103 17.94 23.02 -10.85
N GLY A 104 17.88 22.41 -9.64
CA GLY A 104 17.36 22.97 -8.37
C GLY A 104 15.84 23.03 -8.25
N PHE A 105 15.15 22.70 -7.15
CA PHE A 105 15.45 22.90 -5.74
C PHE A 105 14.65 21.91 -4.87
N GLN A 106 15.30 21.41 -3.83
CA GLN A 106 14.82 21.37 -2.44
C GLN A 106 13.48 20.68 -2.11
N GLY A 107 13.60 19.51 -1.47
CA GLY A 107 12.91 19.32 -0.20
C GLY A 107 11.95 18.15 -0.11
N ARG A 108 12.36 17.22 0.77
CA ARG A 108 11.51 16.58 1.77
C ARG A 108 10.77 15.30 1.37
N GLY A 109 11.28 14.21 1.93
CA GLY A 109 10.46 13.12 2.42
C GLY A 109 10.40 11.94 1.48
N ARG A 110 11.16 10.88 1.83
CA ARG A 110 10.72 9.50 1.67
C ARG A 110 9.20 9.47 1.85
N GLY A 111 8.47 9.12 0.78
CA GLY A 111 7.04 8.94 0.83
C GLY A 111 6.71 7.81 1.79
N VAL A 112 6.53 8.16 3.06
CA VAL A 112 5.80 7.34 4.03
C VAL A 112 4.41 7.21 3.44
N GLY A 113 4.08 5.96 3.14
CA GLY A 113 2.91 5.57 2.38
C GLY A 113 1.63 6.17 2.93
N ALA A 114 0.63 6.20 2.06
CA ALA A 114 -0.74 6.53 2.38
C ALA A 114 -1.21 5.88 3.71
N GLY A 115 -1.20 6.66 4.79
CA GLY A 115 -1.96 6.40 6.02
C GLY A 115 -3.15 7.34 6.02
N GLY A 116 -4.13 7.07 5.14
CA GLY A 116 -5.31 7.92 4.96
C GLY A 116 -6.53 7.48 5.77
N ASP A 117 -6.39 6.40 6.55
CA ASP A 117 -7.55 5.63 7.02
C ASP A 117 -7.79 5.75 8.53
N GLY A 118 -7.04 6.61 9.22
CA GLY A 118 -7.11 6.73 10.69
C GLY A 118 -6.47 5.57 11.46
N THR A 119 -5.74 4.68 10.76
CA THR A 119 -5.00 3.56 11.37
C THR A 119 -3.55 3.90 11.71
N GLN A 120 -3.13 5.14 11.46
CA GLN A 120 -1.78 5.60 11.74
C GLN A 120 -1.73 6.41 13.03
N LEU A 121 -0.81 6.05 13.90
CA LEU A 121 -0.51 6.70 15.16
C LEU A 121 0.85 7.38 15.08
N TYR A 122 0.94 8.54 15.70
CA TYR A 122 2.17 9.24 15.99
C TYR A 122 2.59 8.92 17.43
N ILE A 123 3.86 8.57 17.61
CA ILE A 123 4.46 8.27 18.90
C ILE A 123 5.57 9.29 19.15
N GLY A 124 5.38 10.13 20.16
CA GLY A 124 6.34 11.10 20.65
C GLY A 124 7.04 10.64 21.92
N ASN A 125 8.09 11.37 22.29
CA ASN A 125 8.88 11.16 23.50
C ASN A 125 9.53 9.77 23.62
N LEU A 126 9.91 9.17 22.48
CA LEU A 126 10.66 7.93 22.44
C LEU A 126 12.09 8.12 22.97
N ALA A 127 12.66 7.07 23.56
CA ALA A 127 14.08 7.04 23.86
C ALA A 127 14.90 7.08 22.57
N PHE A 128 16.08 7.68 22.64
CA PHE A 128 16.95 7.80 21.47
C PHE A 128 17.46 6.45 20.98
N GLU A 129 17.52 5.49 21.90
CA GLU A 129 17.91 4.10 21.66
C GLU A 129 16.73 3.25 21.17
N THR A 130 15.49 3.75 21.31
CA THR A 130 14.30 3.00 20.91
C THR A 130 14.29 2.79 19.41
N THR A 131 14.26 1.53 19.01
CA THR A 131 14.21 1.15 17.59
C THR A 131 12.77 0.89 17.12
N TRP A 132 12.55 0.94 15.81
CA TRP A 132 11.26 0.57 15.22
C TRP A 132 10.82 -0.85 15.59
N LYS A 133 11.77 -1.74 15.89
CA LYS A 133 11.51 -3.13 16.28
C LYS A 133 10.92 -3.20 17.69
N GLU A 134 11.52 -2.50 18.65
CA GLU A 134 11.02 -2.41 20.03
C GLU A 134 9.67 -1.69 20.08
N LEU A 135 9.56 -0.59 19.32
CA LEU A 135 8.30 0.14 19.17
C LEU A 135 7.19 -0.79 18.64
N LYS A 136 7.50 -1.58 17.60
CA LYS A 136 6.54 -2.55 17.05
C LYS A 136 6.16 -3.62 18.07
N ASP A 137 7.13 -4.16 18.81
CA ASP A 137 6.90 -5.20 19.79
C ASP A 137 6.01 -4.72 20.94
N HIS A 138 6.27 -3.50 21.44
CA HIS A 138 5.46 -2.89 22.48
C HIS A 138 4.01 -2.65 22.03
N PHE A 139 3.81 -2.13 20.81
CA PHE A 139 2.46 -1.84 20.32
C PHE A 139 1.68 -3.07 19.86
N ARG A 140 2.36 -4.22 19.66
CA ARG A 140 1.69 -5.50 19.37
C ARG A 140 0.83 -6.01 20.51
N GLN A 141 1.02 -5.52 21.74
CA GLN A 141 0.17 -5.88 22.87
C GLN A 141 -1.26 -5.32 22.76
N CYS A 142 -1.45 -4.28 21.94
CA CYS A 142 -2.75 -3.65 21.72
C CYS A 142 -3.41 -4.08 20.41
N GLY A 143 -2.63 -4.53 19.41
CA GLY A 143 -3.18 -5.03 18.15
C GLY A 143 -2.11 -5.31 17.09
N ASP A 144 -2.55 -5.73 15.91
CA ASP A 144 -1.60 -6.08 14.85
C ASP A 144 -1.01 -4.84 14.18
N VAL A 145 0.30 -4.67 14.36
CA VAL A 145 1.07 -3.59 13.74
C VAL A 145 1.44 -3.95 12.30
N ARG A 146 0.81 -3.26 11.35
CA ARG A 146 1.09 -3.34 9.92
C ARG A 146 2.45 -2.77 9.57
N ARG A 147 2.79 -1.59 10.13
CA ARG A 147 4.06 -0.90 9.87
C ARG A 147 4.49 -0.11 11.10
N ALA A 148 5.79 -0.08 11.38
CA ALA A 148 6.36 0.78 12.41
C ALA A 148 7.59 1.48 11.81
N GLU A 149 7.69 2.78 12.02
CA GLU A 149 8.78 3.60 11.51
C GLU A 149 9.24 4.56 12.62
N VAL A 150 10.55 4.66 12.83
CA VAL A 150 11.14 5.62 13.76
C VAL A 150 11.82 6.70 12.96
N ALA A 151 11.52 7.97 13.26
CA ALA A 151 12.12 9.08 12.58
C ALA A 151 13.56 9.29 13.07
N THR A 152 14.53 8.90 12.26
CA THR A 152 15.96 9.15 12.51
C THR A 152 16.44 10.42 11.79
N GLY A 153 17.27 11.20 12.45
CA GLY A 153 17.95 12.35 11.87
C GLY A 153 19.07 11.96 10.88
N PRO A 154 19.66 12.95 10.19
CA PRO A 154 20.73 12.74 9.22
C PRO A 154 22.02 12.14 9.81
N GLY A 155 22.20 12.21 11.14
CA GLY A 155 23.30 11.57 11.87
C GLY A 155 22.97 10.20 12.46
N GLY A 156 21.85 9.57 12.07
CA GLY A 156 21.40 8.29 12.63
C GLY A 156 20.80 8.39 14.04
N GLN A 157 20.83 9.56 14.67
CA GLN A 157 20.21 9.80 15.97
C GLN A 157 18.68 9.83 15.82
N SER A 158 17.98 9.02 16.59
CA SER A 158 16.51 9.06 16.67
C SER A 158 16.06 10.48 17.05
N LYS A 159 14.97 10.97 16.46
CA LYS A 159 14.43 12.29 16.83
C LYS A 159 13.51 12.24 18.06
N GLY A 160 13.42 11.08 18.71
CA GLY A 160 12.51 10.85 19.83
C GLY A 160 11.04 10.76 19.40
N PHE A 161 10.77 10.48 18.12
CA PHE A 161 9.42 10.23 17.64
C PHE A 161 9.39 9.22 16.48
N GLY A 162 8.24 8.59 16.30
CA GLY A 162 7.97 7.57 15.29
C GLY A 162 6.51 7.54 14.91
N THR A 163 6.18 6.71 13.93
CA THR A 163 4.82 6.45 13.49
C THR A 163 4.57 4.95 13.42
N ILE A 164 3.36 4.54 13.79
CA ILE A 164 2.90 3.16 13.72
C ILE A 164 1.63 3.13 12.91
N GLN A 165 1.49 2.13 12.05
CA GLN A 165 0.27 1.86 11.31
C GLN A 165 -0.26 0.51 11.74
N PHE A 166 -1.52 0.48 12.17
CA PHE A 166 -2.26 -0.74 12.47
C PHE A 166 -3.01 -1.26 11.24
N PHE A 167 -3.48 -2.50 11.31
CA PHE A 167 -4.39 -3.04 10.29
C PHE A 167 -5.81 -2.48 10.45
N ASN A 168 -6.27 -2.33 11.70
CA ASN A 168 -7.59 -1.83 12.01
C ASN A 168 -7.52 -0.46 12.69
N LYS A 169 -8.61 0.30 12.57
CA LYS A 169 -8.74 1.57 13.28
C LYS A 169 -9.08 1.34 14.75
N GLU A 170 -9.87 0.32 15.08
CA GLU A 170 -10.20 0.01 16.48
C GLU A 170 -8.93 -0.28 17.30
N ASP A 171 -7.99 -1.06 16.75
CA ASP A 171 -6.71 -1.37 17.39
C ASP A 171 -5.85 -0.11 17.59
N ALA A 172 -5.90 0.82 16.63
CA ALA A 172 -5.20 2.09 16.71
C ALA A 172 -5.78 2.99 17.82
N ASP A 173 -7.11 3.11 17.89
CA ASP A 173 -7.78 3.88 18.94
C ASP A 173 -7.54 3.26 20.33
N ALA A 174 -7.64 1.94 20.46
CA ALA A 174 -7.35 1.22 21.72
C ALA A 174 -5.88 1.40 22.16
N ALA A 175 -4.95 1.39 21.21
CA ALA A 175 -3.53 1.66 21.49
C ALA A 175 -3.30 3.12 21.91
N ILE A 176 -4.02 4.10 21.37
CA ILE A 176 -3.95 5.48 21.88
C ILE A 176 -4.42 5.51 23.33
N GLU A 177 -5.58 4.94 23.65
CA GLU A 177 -6.13 5.01 25.00
C GLU A 177 -5.30 4.24 26.04
N SER A 178 -4.74 3.11 25.64
CA SER A 178 -4.00 2.22 26.56
C SER A 178 -2.51 2.51 26.65
N LEU A 179 -1.88 2.98 25.56
CA LEU A 179 -0.43 3.19 25.50
C LEU A 179 -0.02 4.65 25.55
N ASN A 180 -0.95 5.60 25.39
CA ASN A 180 -0.64 7.00 25.64
C ASN A 180 -0.33 7.20 27.13
N GLY A 181 0.87 7.70 27.43
CA GLY A 181 1.36 7.83 28.80
C GLY A 181 2.09 6.60 29.34
N SER A 182 2.26 5.54 28.54
CA SER A 182 3.03 4.36 28.96
C SER A 182 4.53 4.66 29.08
N GLU A 183 5.24 4.03 30.02
CA GLU A 183 6.69 4.19 30.14
C GLU A 183 7.43 3.14 29.31
N LEU A 184 8.25 3.60 28.36
CA LEU A 184 9.15 2.76 27.58
C LEU A 184 10.58 3.26 27.75
N GLN A 185 11.47 2.38 28.23
CA GLN A 185 12.89 2.70 28.50
C GLN A 185 13.05 3.95 29.41
N GLY A 186 12.15 4.11 30.40
CA GLY A 186 12.18 5.23 31.35
C GLY A 186 11.67 6.57 30.79
N ARG A 187 10.95 6.55 29.67
CA ARG A 187 10.27 7.73 29.10
C ARG A 187 8.80 7.47 28.87
N THR A 188 7.98 8.45 29.22
CA THR A 188 6.54 8.45 28.97
C THR A 188 6.25 8.65 27.49
N LEU A 189 5.72 7.63 26.82
CA LEU A 189 5.32 7.69 25.42
C LEU A 189 4.12 8.61 25.23
N GLU A 190 4.18 9.47 24.23
CA GLU A 190 3.02 10.26 23.78
C GLU A 190 2.43 9.57 22.56
N VAL A 191 1.22 9.00 22.68
CA VAL A 191 0.56 8.32 21.56
C VAL A 191 -0.65 9.13 21.14
N ARG A 192 -0.72 9.49 19.86
CA ARG A 192 -1.83 10.26 19.28
C ARG A 192 -2.16 9.78 17.88
N ALA A 193 -3.41 9.92 17.46
CA ALA A 193 -3.78 9.67 16.07
C ALA A 193 -3.00 10.62 15.14
N ASP A 194 -2.38 10.08 14.09
CA ASP A 194 -1.69 10.89 13.09
C ASP A 194 -2.73 11.63 12.24
N GLN A 195 -3.03 12.86 12.63
CA GLN A 195 -3.85 13.76 11.83
C GLN A 195 -3.01 14.31 10.68
N LYS A 196 -2.73 13.49 9.67
CA LYS A 196 -2.25 14.01 8.40
C LYS A 196 -3.41 14.77 7.76
N HIS A 197 -3.45 16.07 8.06
CA HIS A 197 -4.40 17.06 7.58
C HIS A 197 -4.77 16.81 6.12
N ARG A 198 -5.96 16.22 5.91
CA ARG A 198 -6.61 16.15 4.61
C ARG A 198 -7.33 17.48 4.46
N ASN A 199 -6.73 18.36 3.65
CA ASN A 199 -7.31 19.62 3.21
C ASN A 199 -8.72 19.42 2.65
#